data_AF-A0A416W2K2-F1
#
_entry.id   AF-A0A416W2K2-F1
#
_cell.length_a   1.000
_cell.length_b   1.000
_cell.length_c   1.000
_cell.angle_alpha   90.00
_cell.angle_beta   90.00
_cell.angle_gamma   90.00
#
_symmetry.space_group_name_H-M   'P 1'
#
loop_
_entity.id
_entity.type
_entity.pdbx_description
1 polymer ?
#
loop_
_entity_poly.entity_id
_entity_poly.type
_entity_poly.pdbx_seq_one_letter_code
_entity_poly.pdbx_strand_id
1 'polypeptide(L)'
;MKFKIHKATIYQDAFDKEIGTCITVYIENGILSIIQVDWGGITHEYSRDGEVESFLFFDLPNMKKLAGTLHVKGDEMLVKKIAEHFGRHKSFAKHEIQKYCDKREIMYKTHVYY
;
A
#
# COMPACT_ATOMS: atom_id res chain seq x y z
N MET A 1 5.71 -7.26 -24.69
CA MET A 1 4.71 -7.89 -23.80
C MET A 1 4.22 -6.80 -22.85
N LYS A 2 2.94 -6.42 -22.87
CA LYS A 2 2.41 -5.40 -21.94
C LYS A 2 2.14 -6.07 -20.59
N PHE A 3 2.88 -5.69 -19.56
CA PHE A 3 2.64 -6.18 -18.20
C PHE A 3 1.31 -5.63 -17.69
N LYS A 4 0.46 -6.49 -17.16
CA LYS A 4 -0.85 -6.09 -16.62
C LYS A 4 -0.63 -5.63 -15.19
N ILE A 5 -0.79 -4.33 -14.96
CA ILE A 5 -0.72 -3.74 -13.62
C ILE A 5 -2.15 -3.59 -13.09
N HIS A 6 -2.39 -4.12 -11.90
CA HIS A 6 -3.63 -3.91 -11.16
C HIS A 6 -3.36 -2.92 -10.04
N LYS A 7 -4.15 -1.84 -9.91
CA LYS A 7 -3.95 -0.79 -8.91
C LYS A 7 -5.28 -0.33 -8.31
N ALA A 8 -5.26 0.03 -7.03
CA ALA A 8 -6.35 0.74 -6.35
C ALA A 8 -5.78 1.74 -5.34
N THR A 9 -6.47 2.87 -5.17
CA THR A 9 -6.18 3.82 -4.10
C THR A 9 -6.89 3.36 -2.83
N ILE A 10 -6.13 3.21 -1.73
CA ILE A 10 -6.66 2.87 -0.40
C ILE A 10 -7.12 4.15 0.31
N TYR A 11 -6.30 5.19 0.25
CA TYR A 11 -6.57 6.48 0.86
C TYR A 11 -5.88 7.59 0.07
N GLN A 12 -6.52 8.73 -0.06
CA GLN A 12 -5.88 9.94 -0.57
C GLN A 12 -6.52 11.14 0.13
N ASP A 13 -5.66 11.99 0.68
CA ASP A 13 -6.06 13.26 1.27
C ASP A 13 -4.99 14.29 0.96
N ALA A 14 -5.38 15.30 0.20
CA ALA A 14 -4.56 16.45 -0.13
C ALA A 14 -5.13 17.62 0.68
N PHE A 15 -4.49 17.93 1.80
CA PHE A 15 -4.90 19.03 2.67
C PHE A 15 -4.80 20.36 1.91
N ASP A 16 -3.72 20.52 1.13
CA ASP A 16 -3.57 21.53 0.09
C ASP A 16 -2.65 21.00 -1.04
N LYS A 17 -2.16 21.89 -1.91
CA LYS A 17 -1.26 21.52 -3.02
C LYS A 17 0.14 21.10 -2.54
N GLU A 18 0.51 21.48 -1.33
CA GLU A 18 1.85 21.34 -0.79
C GLU A 18 1.92 20.22 0.25
N ILE A 19 0.79 19.82 0.86
CA ILE A 19 0.72 18.84 1.94
C ILE A 19 -0.33 17.77 1.68
N GLY A 20 0.06 16.51 1.78
CA GLY A 20 -0.90 15.40 1.73
C GLY A 20 -0.29 14.01 1.86
N THR A 21 -1.19 13.03 1.80
CA THR A 21 -0.88 11.61 1.92
C THR A 21 -1.66 10.82 0.88
N CYS A 22 -1.00 9.88 0.22
CA CYS A 22 -1.62 8.91 -0.69
C CYS A 22 -1.15 7.50 -0.37
N ILE A 23 -2.09 6.59 -0.17
CA ILE A 23 -1.83 5.17 0.05
C ILE A 23 -2.43 4.39 -1.11
N THR A 24 -1.61 3.66 -1.85
CA THR A 24 -2.07 2.83 -2.97
C THR A 24 -1.58 1.40 -2.85
N VAL A 25 -2.39 0.48 -3.37
CA VAL A 25 -2.03 -0.93 -3.54
C VAL A 25 -1.94 -1.24 -5.01
N TYR A 26 -0.93 -2.00 -5.41
CA TYR A 26 -0.81 -2.50 -6.77
C TYR A 26 -0.17 -3.88 -6.82
N ILE A 27 -0.47 -4.62 -7.89
CA ILE A 27 0.16 -5.88 -8.22
C ILE A 27 0.82 -5.72 -9.58
N GLU A 28 2.12 -6.02 -9.62
CA GLU A 28 2.93 -6.04 -10.83
C GLU A 28 3.82 -7.27 -10.79
N ASN A 29 3.83 -8.05 -11.87
CA ASN A 29 4.67 -9.25 -12.01
C ASN A 29 4.56 -10.25 -10.83
N GLY A 30 3.36 -10.39 -10.26
CA GLY A 30 3.10 -11.29 -9.14
C GLY A 30 3.64 -10.81 -7.79
N ILE A 31 4.10 -9.56 -7.72
CA ILE A 31 4.49 -8.88 -6.49
C ILE A 31 3.37 -7.92 -6.12
N LEU A 32 2.84 -8.07 -4.90
CA LEU A 32 1.91 -7.11 -4.34
C LEU A 32 2.70 -6.05 -3.55
N SER A 33 2.42 -4.79 -3.83
CA SER A 33 3.06 -3.65 -3.21
C SER A 33 2.00 -2.72 -2.64
N ILE A 34 2.26 -2.20 -1.45
CA ILE A 34 1.50 -1.11 -0.85
C ILE A 34 2.47 0.03 -0.62
N ILE A 35 2.19 1.18 -1.20
CA ILE A 35 2.99 2.40 -1.07
C ILE A 35 2.17 3.44 -0.32
N GLN A 36 2.79 4.11 0.64
CA GLN A 36 2.32 5.36 1.20
C GLN A 36 3.32 6.45 0.81
N VAL A 37 2.82 7.50 0.17
CA VAL A 37 3.57 8.70 -0.16
C VAL A 37 3.01 9.82 0.70
N ASP A 38 3.87 10.41 1.52
CA ASP A 38 3.59 11.61 2.29
C ASP A 38 4.38 12.76 1.66
N TRP A 39 3.75 13.90 1.40
CA TRP A 39 4.42 15.08 0.87
C TRP A 39 4.06 16.32 1.70
N GLY A 40 4.95 17.31 1.71
CA GLY A 40 4.73 18.56 2.43
C GLY A 40 5.05 18.59 3.92
N GLY A 41 4.95 19.80 4.48
CA GLY A 41 5.11 20.03 5.92
C GLY A 41 6.46 19.53 6.42
N ILE A 42 6.45 18.60 7.38
CA ILE A 42 7.68 18.03 7.93
C ILE A 42 8.50 17.28 6.88
N THR A 43 7.91 16.65 5.86
CA THR A 43 8.69 15.86 4.88
C THR A 43 9.66 16.72 4.07
N HIS A 44 9.34 17.99 3.78
CA HIS A 44 10.29 18.94 3.15
C HIS A 44 11.59 19.13 3.93
N GLU A 45 11.57 18.94 5.26
CA GLU A 45 12.76 19.07 6.10
C GLU A 45 13.62 17.79 6.09
N TYR A 46 13.03 16.63 5.79
CA TYR A 46 13.67 15.32 5.90
C TYR A 46 13.90 14.61 4.56
N SER A 47 13.33 15.11 3.46
CA SER A 47 13.44 14.48 2.13
C SER A 47 13.88 15.45 1.03
N ARG A 48 14.60 14.92 0.03
CA ARG A 48 15.24 15.74 -1.03
C ARG A 48 14.23 16.54 -1.85
N ASP A 49 13.09 15.92 -2.13
CA ASP A 49 12.06 16.45 -3.01
C ASP A 49 10.76 16.80 -2.25
N GLY A 50 10.78 16.72 -0.92
CA GLY A 50 9.61 16.97 -0.08
C GLY A 50 8.62 15.82 0.01
N GLU A 51 8.94 14.66 -0.55
CA GLU A 51 8.14 13.43 -0.49
C GLU A 51 8.86 12.34 0.30
N VAL A 52 8.13 11.56 1.09
CA VAL A 52 8.62 10.35 1.75
C VAL A 52 7.77 9.18 1.26
N GLU A 53 8.43 8.21 0.61
CA GLU A 53 7.76 7.02 0.11
C GLU A 53 8.05 5.83 1.01
N SER A 54 7.01 5.14 1.44
CA SER A 54 7.14 4.01 2.35
C SER A 54 6.35 2.78 1.86
N PHE A 55 7.05 1.66 1.68
CA PHE A 55 6.55 0.48 0.98
C PHE A 55 6.35 -0.73 1.90
N LEU A 56 5.37 -1.57 1.54
CA LEU A 56 5.24 -2.97 1.93
C LEU A 56 5.27 -3.84 0.68
N PHE A 57 6.15 -4.84 0.63
CA PHE A 57 6.29 -5.77 -0.49
C PHE A 57 5.94 -7.19 -0.05
N PHE A 58 5.10 -7.85 -0.84
CA PHE A 58 4.69 -9.23 -0.63
C PHE A 58 5.11 -10.07 -1.82
N ASP A 59 5.85 -11.15 -1.54
CA ASP A 59 6.12 -12.17 -2.54
C ASP A 59 4.83 -12.95 -2.89
N LEU A 60 4.90 -13.76 -3.96
CA LEU A 60 3.76 -14.51 -4.45
C LEU A 60 3.12 -15.43 -3.38
N PRO A 61 3.88 -16.19 -2.55
CA PRO A 61 3.31 -16.95 -1.45
C PRO A 61 2.53 -16.09 -0.44
N ASN A 62 3.08 -14.97 0.02
CA ASN A 62 2.42 -14.12 1.02
C ASN A 62 1.25 -13.33 0.43
N MET A 63 1.33 -12.91 -0.84
CA MET A 63 0.20 -12.36 -1.58
C MET A 63 -0.97 -13.36 -1.64
N LYS A 64 -0.69 -14.63 -1.94
CA LYS A 64 -1.71 -15.69 -1.97
C LYS A 64 -2.31 -15.96 -0.58
N LYS A 65 -1.51 -15.94 0.49
CA LYS A 65 -2.01 -16.03 1.87
C LYS A 65 -2.97 -14.87 2.17
N LEU A 66 -2.56 -13.63 1.87
CA LEU A 66 -3.40 -12.44 2.06
C LEU A 66 -4.72 -12.55 1.31
N ALA A 67 -4.68 -12.94 0.03
CA ALA A 67 -5.88 -13.18 -0.77
C ALA A 67 -6.81 -14.22 -0.16
N GLY A 68 -6.24 -15.32 0.38
CA GLY A 68 -6.99 -16.35 1.10
C GLY A 68 -7.71 -15.81 2.33
N THR A 69 -7.03 -14.97 3.13
CA THR A 69 -7.60 -14.37 4.35
C THR A 69 -8.68 -13.31 4.06
N LEU A 70 -8.64 -12.71 2.88
CA LEU A 70 -9.65 -11.78 2.38
C LEU A 70 -10.76 -12.49 1.57
N HIS A 71 -10.68 -13.82 1.40
CA HIS A 71 -11.60 -14.64 0.62
C HIS A 71 -11.78 -14.16 -0.84
N VAL A 72 -10.67 -13.78 -1.49
CA VAL A 72 -10.69 -13.26 -2.87
C VAL A 72 -9.82 -14.11 -3.80
N LYS A 73 -10.26 -14.23 -5.06
CA LYS A 73 -9.49 -14.84 -6.15
C LYS A 73 -9.25 -13.80 -7.26
N GLY A 74 -8.03 -13.76 -7.76
CA GLY A 74 -7.61 -12.88 -8.85
C GLY A 74 -7.04 -11.53 -8.39
N ASP A 75 -5.98 -11.10 -9.08
CA ASP A 75 -5.18 -9.93 -8.71
C ASP A 75 -6.00 -8.63 -8.70
N GLU A 76 -6.86 -8.44 -9.70
CA GLU A 76 -7.73 -7.25 -9.78
C GLU A 76 -8.69 -7.15 -8.59
N MET A 77 -9.28 -8.28 -8.20
CA MET A 77 -10.20 -8.31 -7.07
C MET A 77 -9.45 -8.14 -5.75
N LEU A 78 -8.21 -8.65 -5.67
CA LEU A 78 -7.38 -8.50 -4.48
C LEU A 78 -7.05 -7.03 -4.20
N VAL A 79 -6.60 -6.27 -5.21
CA VAL A 79 -6.30 -4.84 -5.04
C VAL A 79 -7.54 -4.05 -4.64
N LYS A 80 -8.70 -4.32 -5.25
CA LYS A 80 -9.98 -3.69 -4.89
C LYS A 80 -10.37 -4.03 -3.46
N LYS A 81 -10.27 -5.30 -3.06
CA LYS A 81 -10.65 -5.73 -1.72
C LYS A 81 -9.76 -5.15 -0.64
N ILE A 82 -8.46 -5.02 -0.89
CA ILE A 82 -7.53 -4.37 0.05
C ILE A 82 -7.93 -2.90 0.22
N ALA A 83 -8.16 -2.17 -0.88
CA ALA A 83 -8.61 -0.78 -0.82
C ALA A 83 -9.92 -0.63 -0.05
N GLU A 84 -10.92 -1.48 -0.31
CA GLU A 84 -12.21 -1.45 0.42
C GLU A 84 -12.05 -1.80 1.92
N HIS A 85 -11.32 -2.88 2.23
CA HIS A 85 -11.22 -3.40 3.60
C HIS A 85 -10.42 -2.46 4.51
N PHE A 86 -9.35 -1.88 3.98
CA PHE A 86 -8.43 -1.05 4.76
C PHE A 86 -8.66 0.46 4.60
N GLY A 87 -9.32 0.90 3.52
CA GLY A 87 -9.57 2.32 3.26
C GLY A 87 -10.39 3.03 4.34
N ARG A 88 -11.22 2.29 5.09
CA ARG A 88 -11.94 2.79 6.27
C ARG A 88 -11.02 3.34 7.38
N HIS A 89 -9.74 2.94 7.37
CA HIS A 89 -8.72 3.39 8.33
C HIS A 89 -7.94 4.62 7.85
N LYS A 90 -8.28 5.17 6.67
CA LYS A 90 -7.72 6.43 6.15
C LYS A 90 -6.18 6.43 6.14
N SER A 91 -5.53 7.49 6.64
CA SER A 91 -4.07 7.61 6.76
C SER A 91 -3.42 6.51 7.62
N PHE A 92 -4.18 5.83 8.47
CA PHE A 92 -3.69 4.68 9.26
C PHE A 92 -3.80 3.33 8.53
N ALA A 93 -4.30 3.31 7.29
CA ALA A 93 -4.55 2.06 6.56
C ALA A 93 -3.29 1.19 6.43
N LYS A 94 -2.13 1.77 6.15
CA LYS A 94 -0.87 1.02 6.05
C LYS A 94 -0.52 0.31 7.36
N HIS A 95 -0.63 1.00 8.50
CA HIS A 95 -0.40 0.41 9.83
C HIS A 95 -1.38 -0.74 10.12
N GLU A 96 -2.67 -0.56 9.80
CA GLU A 96 -3.66 -1.60 10.00
C GLU A 96 -3.45 -2.82 9.07
N ILE A 97 -2.90 -2.61 7.88
CA ILE A 97 -2.48 -3.72 7.00
C ILE A 97 -1.34 -4.51 7.61
N GLN A 98 -0.30 -3.84 8.13
CA GLN A 98 0.81 -4.50 8.82
C GLN A 98 0.31 -5.34 9.99
N LYS A 99 -0.48 -4.74 10.88
CA LYS A 99 -1.10 -5.42 12.03
C LYS A 99 -1.99 -6.60 11.61
N TYR A 100 -2.73 -6.47 10.51
CA TYR A 100 -3.55 -7.55 9.98
C TYR A 100 -2.70 -8.74 9.51
N CYS A 101 -1.58 -8.45 8.84
CA CYS A 101 -0.63 -9.43 8.33
C CYS A 101 0.15 -10.12 9.45
N ASP A 102 0.65 -9.35 10.42
CA ASP A 102 1.40 -9.86 11.58
C ASP A 102 0.56 -10.87 12.38
N LYS A 103 -0.72 -10.56 12.62
CA LYS A 103 -1.68 -11.46 13.30
C LYS A 103 -1.98 -12.76 12.55
N ARG A 104 -1.61 -12.85 11.27
CA ARG A 104 -1.91 -13.98 10.37
C ARG A 104 -0.65 -14.64 9.82
N GLU A 105 0.52 -14.27 10.34
CA GLU A 105 1.81 -14.81 9.91
C GLU A 105 2.02 -14.66 8.38
N ILE A 106 1.57 -13.52 7.85
CA ILE A 106 1.78 -13.10 6.46
C ILE A 106 3.00 -12.19 6.47
N MET A 107 4.07 -12.63 5.83
CA MET A 107 5.33 -11.91 5.79
C MET A 107 5.31 -10.86 4.69
N TYR A 108 6.00 -9.75 4.93
CA TYR A 108 6.22 -8.66 3.98
C TYR A 108 7.58 -8.02 4.25
N LYS A 109 8.14 -7.34 3.24
CA LYS A 109 9.34 -6.52 3.38
C LYS A 109 8.95 -5.05 3.42
N THR A 110 9.64 -4.26 4.23
CA THR A 110 9.43 -2.80 4.32
C THR A 110 10.59 -2.05 3.69
N HIS A 111 10.31 -0.92 3.07
CA HIS A 111 11.33 0.02 2.61
C HIS A 111 10.83 1.47 2.77
N VAL A 112 11.74 2.42 3.04
CA VAL A 112 11.41 3.85 3.15
C VAL A 112 12.45 4.64 2.37
N TYR A 113 12.01 5.53 1.49
CA TYR A 113 12.84 6.50 0.78
C TYR A 113 12.54 7.91 1.30
N TYR A 114 13.62 8.67 1.51
CA TYR A 114 13.66 10.10 1.85
C TYR A 114 14.37 10.83 0.71
#